data_AF-A0A935A006-F1
#
_entry.id   AF-A0A935A006-F1
#
_cell.length_a   1.000
_cell.length_b   1.000
_cell.length_c   1.000
_cell.angle_alpha   90.00
_cell.angle_beta   90.00
_cell.angle_gamma   90.00
#
_symmetry.space_group_name_H-M   'P 1'
#
loop_
_entity.id
_entity.type
_entity.pdbx_description
1 polymer ?
#
loop_
_entity_poly.entity_id
_entity_poly.type
_entity_poly.pdbx_seq_one_letter_code
_entity_poly.pdbx_strand_id
1 'polypeptide(L)'
;MAEQLLKKAGFSEDQVAKLIQSFYEKYPVVEMDEGILLTASQLRQEYDFSYWDSLVVSCALAAGAEILYSEDMQDGLIVRGELKIINPLK
;
A
#
# COMPACT_ATOMS: atom_id res chain seq x y z
N MET A 1 8.06 -4.10 -1.19
CA MET A 1 9.15 -3.11 -1.06
C MET A 1 10.37 -3.64 -0.29
N ALA A 2 10.28 -4.02 0.99
CA ALA A 2 11.43 -4.49 1.77
C ALA A 2 12.16 -5.72 1.17
N GLU A 3 11.40 -6.69 0.67
CA GLU A 3 11.97 -7.93 0.12
C GLU A 3 12.68 -7.73 -1.23
N GLN A 4 12.25 -6.75 -2.03
CA GLN A 4 12.91 -6.38 -3.28
C GLN A 4 14.22 -5.59 -3.03
N LEU A 5 14.26 -4.74 -2.00
CA LEU A 5 15.45 -3.98 -1.63
C LEU A 5 16.57 -4.89 -1.10
N LEU A 6 16.23 -5.89 -0.29
CA LEU A 6 17.17 -6.87 0.22
C LEU A 6 17.76 -7.77 -0.88
N LYS A 7 16.91 -8.30 -1.78
CA LYS A 7 17.35 -9.28 -2.79
C LYS A 7 17.97 -8.67 -4.05
N LYS A 8 17.61 -7.45 -4.45
CA LYS A 8 18.11 -6.84 -5.71
C LYS A 8 19.11 -5.69 -5.51
N ALA A 9 19.15 -5.03 -4.35
CA ALA A 9 20.01 -3.86 -4.14
C ALA A 9 21.18 -4.08 -3.16
N GLY A 10 21.29 -5.26 -2.53
CA GLY A 10 22.46 -5.62 -1.71
C GLY A 10 22.54 -4.93 -0.34
N PHE A 11 21.40 -4.52 0.23
CA PHE A 11 21.35 -3.83 1.52
C PHE A 11 21.68 -4.77 2.69
N SER A 12 22.40 -4.26 3.70
CA SER A 12 22.52 -4.90 5.01
C SER A 12 21.31 -4.58 5.90
N GLU A 13 21.07 -5.39 6.94
CA GLU A 13 19.97 -5.15 7.90
C GLU A 13 20.05 -3.76 8.57
N ASP A 14 21.26 -3.25 8.83
CA ASP A 14 21.45 -1.88 9.37
C ASP A 14 20.98 -0.81 8.37
N GLN A 15 21.24 -1.01 7.08
CA GLN A 15 20.76 -0.10 6.03
C GLN A 15 19.24 -0.17 5.89
N VAL A 16 18.64 -1.36 6.05
CA VAL A 16 17.17 -1.51 6.05
C VAL A 16 16.55 -0.77 7.23
N ALA A 17 17.09 -0.93 8.45
CA ALA A 17 16.59 -0.23 9.63
C ALA A 17 16.65 1.30 9.47
N LYS A 18 17.78 1.82 8.97
CA LYS A 18 17.94 3.26 8.67
C LYS A 18 16.96 3.74 7.61
N LEU A 19 16.72 2.94 6.58
CA LEU A 19 15.76 3.29 5.54
C LEU A 19 14.34 3.37 6.11
N ILE A 20 13.94 2.38 6.91
CA ILE A 20 12.64 2.38 7.60
C ILE A 20 12.50 3.66 8.42
N GLN A 21 13.48 3.99 9.27
CA GLN A 21 13.43 5.20 10.09
C GLN A 21 13.29 6.47 9.22
N SER A 22 14.04 6.56 8.13
CA SER A 22 13.95 7.70 7.21
C SER A 22 12.59 7.85 6.52
N PHE A 23 11.84 6.75 6.35
CA PHE A 23 10.49 6.82 5.81
C PHE A 23 9.49 7.33 6.85
N TYR A 24 9.59 6.88 8.09
CA TYR A 24 8.75 7.38 9.19
C TYR A 24 9.00 8.87 9.46
N GLU A 25 10.22 9.37 9.24
CA GLU A 25 10.53 10.81 9.38
C GLU A 25 9.99 11.66 8.22
N LYS A 26 9.88 11.08 7.02
CA LYS A 26 9.54 11.84 5.79
C LYS A 26 8.08 11.76 5.41
N TYR A 27 7.40 10.67 5.76
CA TYR A 27 6.06 10.38 5.27
C TYR A 27 5.09 10.17 6.43
N PRO A 28 3.84 10.65 6.30
CA PRO A 28 2.80 10.32 7.27
C PRO A 28 2.55 8.81 7.23
N VAL A 29 2.49 8.19 8.41
CA VAL A 29 2.16 6.78 8.56
C VAL A 29 0.73 6.68 9.08
N VAL A 30 -0.08 5.88 8.38
CA VAL A 30 -1.43 5.56 8.81
C VAL A 30 -1.37 4.37 9.76
N GLU A 31 -1.83 4.59 10.99
CA GLU A 31 -2.03 3.50 11.94
C GLU A 31 -3.28 2.70 11.56
N MET A 32 -3.18 1.38 11.59
CA MET A 32 -4.33 0.52 11.33
C MET A 32 -5.22 0.44 12.57
N ASP A 33 -6.52 0.60 12.36
CA ASP A 33 -7.55 0.40 13.37
C ASP A 33 -8.58 -0.63 12.91
N GLU A 34 -9.57 -0.90 13.77
CA GLU A 34 -10.68 -1.82 13.45
C GLU A 34 -11.46 -1.38 12.20
N GLY A 35 -11.63 -0.07 11.98
CA GLY A 35 -12.35 0.48 10.84
C GLY A 35 -11.67 0.17 9.50
N ILE A 36 -10.34 0.29 9.47
CA ILE A 36 -9.51 -0.07 8.32
C ILE A 36 -9.62 -1.57 8.04
N LEU A 37 -9.56 -2.43 9.05
CA LEU A 37 -9.66 -3.88 8.89
C LEU A 37 -11.02 -4.32 8.37
N LEU A 38 -12.11 -3.74 8.89
CA LEU A 38 -13.46 -4.02 8.43
C LEU A 38 -13.67 -3.55 6.98
N THR A 39 -13.17 -2.37 6.64
CA THR A 39 -13.21 -1.84 5.27
C THR A 39 -12.40 -2.72 4.31
N ALA A 40 -11.24 -3.21 4.72
CA ALA A 40 -10.46 -4.17 3.93
C ALA A 40 -11.24 -5.46 3.64
N SER A 41 -12.02 -5.95 4.60
CA SER A 41 -12.88 -7.13 4.41
C SER A 41 -14.01 -6.88 3.40
N GLN A 42 -14.59 -5.68 3.40
CA GLN A 42 -15.59 -5.27 2.41
C GLN A 42 -14.99 -5.15 1.01
N LEU A 43 -13.88 -4.42 0.88
CA LEU A 43 -13.18 -4.21 -0.40
C LEU A 43 -12.76 -5.52 -1.06
N ARG A 44 -12.37 -6.52 -0.26
CA ARG A 44 -12.06 -7.87 -0.75
C ARG A 44 -13.25 -8.53 -1.46
N GLN A 45 -14.47 -8.29 -0.98
CA GLN A 45 -15.68 -8.84 -1.61
C GLN A 45 -16.15 -7.98 -2.80
N GLU A 46 -15.98 -6.65 -2.71
CA GLU A 46 -16.42 -5.70 -3.74
C GLU A 46 -15.55 -5.73 -5.00
N TYR A 47 -14.25 -5.97 -4.85
CA TYR A 47 -13.25 -5.84 -5.92
C TYR A 47 -12.40 -7.09 -6.14
N ASP A 48 -12.75 -8.22 -5.52
CA ASP A 48 -12.03 -9.49 -5.59
C ASP A 48 -10.52 -9.39 -5.24
N PHE A 49 -10.16 -8.44 -4.39
CA PHE A 49 -8.78 -8.27 -3.94
C PHE A 49 -8.30 -9.43 -3.05
N SER A 50 -6.98 -9.66 -3.01
CA SER A 50 -6.40 -10.43 -1.92
C SER A 50 -6.61 -9.70 -0.59
N TYR A 51 -6.49 -10.40 0.55
CA TYR A 51 -6.63 -9.76 1.86
C TYR A 51 -5.59 -8.65 2.07
N TRP A 52 -4.35 -8.84 1.59
CA TRP A 52 -3.30 -7.84 1.74
C TRP A 52 -3.51 -6.64 0.82
N ASP A 53 -3.97 -6.89 -0.41
CA ASP A 53 -4.31 -5.82 -1.34
C ASP A 53 -5.46 -4.97 -0.82
N SER A 54 -6.51 -5.62 -0.31
CA SER A 54 -7.66 -4.91 0.25
C SER A 54 -7.29 -4.10 1.50
N LEU A 55 -6.33 -4.56 2.29
CA LEU A 55 -5.80 -3.81 3.42
C LEU A 55 -5.02 -2.57 2.98
N VAL A 56 -4.15 -2.69 1.98
CA VAL A 56 -3.41 -1.55 1.43
C VAL A 56 -4.36 -0.51 0.84
N VAL A 57 -5.37 -0.95 0.08
CA VAL A 57 -6.40 -0.07 -0.49
C VAL A 57 -7.22 0.61 0.62
N SER A 58 -7.60 -0.13 1.67
CA SER A 58 -8.31 0.42 2.82
C SER A 58 -7.51 1.51 3.53
N CYS A 59 -6.22 1.27 3.79
CA CYS A 59 -5.32 2.28 4.36
C CYS A 59 -5.18 3.51 3.46
N ALA A 60 -5.08 3.33 2.13
CA ALA A 60 -4.98 4.43 1.18
C ALA A 60 -6.24 5.31 1.18
N LEU A 61 -7.43 4.68 1.23
CA LEU A 61 -8.70 5.40 1.37
C LEU A 61 -8.78 6.13 2.72
N ALA A 62 -8.38 5.48 3.82
CA ALA A 62 -8.34 6.11 5.14
C ALA A 62 -7.36 7.30 5.21
N ALA A 63 -6.27 7.26 4.42
CA ALA A 63 -5.32 8.36 4.28
C ALA A 63 -5.86 9.54 3.44
N GLY A 64 -7.01 9.37 2.76
CA GLY A 64 -7.50 10.31 1.76
C GLY A 64 -6.62 10.37 0.50
N ALA A 65 -5.91 9.28 0.18
CA ALA A 65 -5.08 9.23 -1.03
C ALA A 65 -5.95 9.19 -2.29
N GLU A 66 -5.58 9.97 -3.30
CA GLU A 66 -6.25 9.96 -4.60
C GLU A 66 -5.64 8.92 -5.56
N ILE A 67 -4.38 8.53 -5.31
CA ILE A 67 -3.61 7.62 -6.17
C ILE A 67 -2.91 6.57 -5.31
N LEU A 68 -3.05 5.30 -5.69
CA LEU A 68 -2.27 4.17 -5.18
C LEU A 68 -1.40 3.61 -6.30
N TYR A 69 -0.08 3.69 -6.13
CA TYR A 69 0.86 3.05 -7.05
C TYR A 69 1.03 1.58 -6.71
N SER A 70 0.75 0.69 -7.67
CA SER A 70 0.91 -0.75 -7.50
C SER A 70 1.20 -1.46 -8.81
N GLU A 71 2.22 -2.32 -8.80
CA GLU A 71 2.60 -3.15 -9.96
C GLU A 71 1.68 -4.36 -10.11
N ASP A 72 1.19 -4.89 -8.99
CA ASP A 72 0.45 -6.16 -8.92
C ASP A 72 -1.07 -5.97 -9.09
N MET A 73 -1.58 -4.75 -8.86
CA MET A 73 -3.00 -4.45 -8.97
C MET A 73 -3.40 -3.97 -10.37
N GLN A 74 -4.71 -4.05 -10.67
CA GLN A 74 -5.25 -3.62 -11.95
C GLN A 74 -5.07 -2.11 -12.17
N ASP A 75 -4.17 -1.77 -13.09
CA ASP A 75 -3.96 -0.39 -13.53
C ASP A 75 -5.24 0.25 -14.08
N GLY A 76 -5.53 1.48 -13.64
CA GLY A 76 -6.69 2.26 -14.02
C GLY A 76 -7.96 1.95 -13.21
N LEU A 77 -7.94 0.97 -12.30
CA LEU A 77 -9.07 0.71 -11.41
C LEU A 77 -9.34 1.91 -10.49
N ILE A 78 -10.61 2.30 -10.38
CA ILE A 78 -11.05 3.37 -9.46
C ILE A 78 -11.87 2.72 -8.35
N VAL A 79 -11.33 2.73 -7.13
CA VAL A 79 -11.97 2.17 -5.94
C VAL A 79 -12.85 3.24 -5.30
N ARG A 80 -14.14 2.90 -5.13
CA ARG A 80 -15.20 3.73 -4.52
C ARG A 80 -15.32 5.16 -5.09
N GLY A 81 -14.79 5.41 -6.29
CA GLY A 81 -14.78 6.74 -6.92
C GLY A 81 -13.73 7.71 -6.36
N GLU A 82 -12.90 7.27 -5.42
CA GLU A 82 -11.98 8.13 -4.65
C GLU A 82 -10.51 7.83 -4.93
N LEU A 83 -10.15 6.54 -5.04
CA LEU A 83 -8.77 6.10 -5.17
C LEU A 83 -8.52 5.47 -6.54
N LYS A 84 -7.59 6.03 -7.31
CA LYS A 84 -7.14 5.46 -8.59
C LYS A 84 -5.88 4.63 -8.42
N ILE A 85 -5.90 3.41 -8.92
CA ILE A 85 -4.73 2.54 -8.96
C ILE A 85 -3.94 2.80 -10.25
N ILE A 86 -2.63 3.03 -10.13
CA ILE A 86 -1.73 3.27 -11.26
C ILE A 86 -0.54 2.31 -11.17
N ASN A 87 -0.27 1.60 -12.26
CA ASN A 87 0.97 0.82 -12.37
C ASN A 87 2.11 1.72 -12.86
N PRO A 88 3.16 1.98 -12.06
CA PRO A 88 4.23 2.90 -12.42
C PRO A 88 5.21 2.33 -13.47
N LEU A 89 5.12 1.04 -13.82
CA LEU A 89 6.02 0.36 -14.74
C LEU A 89 5.40 0.07 -16.12
N LYS A 90 4.17 0.54 -16.37
CA LYS A 90 3.56 0.53 -17.70
C LYS A 90 4.15 1.60 -18.62
#